data_AF-A0A8C7JDA3-F1
#
_entry.id   AF-A0A8C7JDA3-F1
#
_cell.length_a   1.000
_cell.length_b   1.000
_cell.length_c   1.000
_cell.angle_alpha   90.00
_cell.angle_beta   90.00
_cell.angle_gamma   90.00
#
_symmetry.space_group_name_H-M   'P 1'
#
loop_
_entity.id
_entity.type
_entity.pdbx_description
1 polymer ?
#
loop_
_entity_poly.entity_id
_entity_poly.type
_entity_poly.pdbx_seq_one_letter_code
_entity_poly.pdbx_strand_id
1 'polypeptide(L)'
;LLSDIPVCLSVCLSVYMLFLQGSEVIFKVSLSLLGSHKPLILQHDSLESIVDFIKTTLPNLGLVQMEEDHQPGRRMDLSNQLQAYEVEYYVLQDELCDTPAHLNQSQRTAQLERTNQSLRQQNLDLLEELQARVCRLEGQVEGLAQSEALLREQVFDLEEERNGLRNAVTHLHTLLTALGIHTHTTHGDFNLDPHTHSAADTDGPRDGQRDGPRDGQSVDVPTREGPRLGQAMSSPLLPHPLALPEH
;
A
#
# COMPACT_ATOMS: atom_id res chain seq x y z
N LEU A 1 -34.44 41.88 25.91
CA LEU A 1 -33.58 42.89 26.58
C LEU A 1 -33.45 42.71 28.09
N LEU A 2 -34.40 42.05 28.78
CA LEU A 2 -34.28 41.69 30.21
C LEU A 2 -33.84 40.23 30.47
N SER A 3 -33.62 39.43 29.42
CA SER A 3 -33.20 38.02 29.49
C SER A 3 -31.68 37.81 29.54
N ASP A 4 -30.89 38.84 29.24
CA ASP A 4 -29.42 38.75 29.15
C ASP A 4 -28.69 39.29 30.39
N ILE A 5 -29.46 39.80 31.37
CA ILE A 5 -28.95 40.37 32.62
C ILE A 5 -28.21 39.34 33.51
N PRO A 6 -28.63 38.06 33.65
CA PRO A 6 -27.89 37.12 34.49
C PRO A 6 -26.57 36.66 33.85
N VAL A 7 -26.51 36.56 32.52
CA VAL A 7 -25.29 36.18 31.79
C VAL A 7 -24.29 37.34 31.83
N CYS A 8 -24.75 38.58 31.70
CA CYS A 8 -23.89 39.76 31.75
C CYS A 8 -23.34 40.02 33.17
N LEU A 9 -24.12 39.78 34.23
CA LEU A 9 -23.62 39.83 35.61
C LEU A 9 -22.62 38.71 35.92
N SER A 10 -22.86 37.49 35.41
CA SER A 10 -21.94 36.36 35.53
C SER A 10 -20.59 36.63 34.83
N VAL A 11 -20.65 37.19 33.61
CA VAL A 11 -19.46 37.61 32.85
C VAL A 11 -18.75 38.80 33.52
N CYS A 12 -19.48 39.77 34.09
CA CYS A 12 -18.87 40.87 34.83
C CYS A 12 -18.23 40.43 36.16
N LEU A 13 -18.86 39.55 36.94
CA LEU A 13 -18.26 39.04 38.19
C LEU A 13 -17.02 38.18 37.90
N SER A 14 -17.08 37.33 36.88
CA SER A 14 -15.94 36.49 36.49
C SER A 14 -14.75 37.32 36.01
N VAL A 15 -14.95 38.36 35.19
CA VAL A 15 -13.87 39.25 34.73
C VAL A 15 -13.30 40.10 35.87
N TYR A 16 -14.15 40.56 36.80
CA TYR A 16 -13.70 41.35 37.96
C TYR A 16 -12.89 40.51 38.96
N MET A 17 -13.29 39.25 39.20
CA MET A 17 -12.57 38.32 40.07
C MET A 17 -11.29 37.76 39.45
N LEU A 18 -11.25 37.58 38.12
CA LEU A 18 -10.04 37.20 37.37
C LEU A 18 -8.93 38.26 37.48
N PHE A 19 -9.30 39.54 37.45
CA PHE A 19 -8.32 40.64 37.37
C PHE A 19 -7.74 41.05 38.73
N LEU A 20 -8.48 40.85 39.84
CA LEU A 20 -8.05 41.28 41.18
C LEU A 20 -7.24 40.24 41.96
N GLN A 21 -7.37 38.94 41.68
CA GLN A 21 -6.83 37.87 42.54
C GLN A 21 -6.24 36.66 41.76
N GLY A 22 -6.18 36.71 40.42
CA GLY A 22 -5.58 35.68 39.56
C GLY A 22 -6.56 34.59 39.11
N SER A 23 -6.14 33.73 38.18
CA SER A 23 -6.97 32.63 37.63
C SER A 23 -7.33 31.55 38.66
N GLU A 24 -6.64 31.51 39.80
CA GLU A 24 -6.91 30.58 40.90
C GLU A 24 -8.32 30.73 41.50
N VAL A 25 -8.90 31.93 41.44
CA VAL A 25 -10.26 32.17 41.92
C VAL A 25 -11.29 31.36 41.14
N ILE A 26 -11.04 31.12 39.84
CA ILE A 26 -11.91 30.29 39.00
C ILE A 26 -11.97 28.86 39.57
N PHE A 27 -10.82 28.26 39.84
CA PHE A 27 -10.74 26.91 40.42
C PHE A 27 -11.42 26.83 41.78
N LYS A 28 -11.23 27.84 42.64
CA LYS A 28 -11.84 27.87 43.97
C LYS A 28 -13.36 27.98 43.91
N VAL A 29 -13.89 28.82 43.03
CA VAL A 29 -15.34 28.96 42.82
C VAL A 29 -15.91 27.69 42.20
N SER A 30 -15.28 27.13 41.16
CA SER A 30 -15.72 25.90 40.52
C SER A 30 -15.73 24.71 41.49
N LEU A 31 -14.68 24.52 42.29
CA LEU A 31 -14.61 23.45 43.31
C LEU A 31 -15.58 23.69 44.46
N SER A 32 -15.82 24.96 44.83
CA SER A 32 -16.80 25.31 45.86
C SER A 32 -18.21 24.89 45.45
N LEU A 33 -18.62 25.25 44.23
CA LEU A 33 -19.93 24.94 43.64
C LEU A 33 -20.10 23.44 43.37
N LEU A 34 -19.08 22.80 42.79
CA LEU A 34 -19.13 21.37 42.52
C LEU A 34 -19.16 20.56 43.83
N GLY A 35 -18.46 21.03 44.86
CA GLY A 35 -18.42 20.43 46.18
C GLY A 35 -19.74 20.57 46.94
N SER A 36 -20.38 21.75 46.91
CA SER A 36 -21.66 22.00 47.60
C SER A 36 -22.82 21.26 46.94
N HIS A 37 -22.77 21.04 45.62
CA HIS A 37 -23.83 20.37 44.84
C HIS A 37 -23.50 18.92 44.47
N LYS A 38 -22.42 18.34 44.99
CA LYS A 38 -22.06 16.92 44.79
C LYS A 38 -23.24 15.94 44.94
N PRO A 39 -24.11 16.01 45.97
CA PRO A 39 -25.23 15.06 46.10
C PRO A 39 -26.31 15.23 45.02
N LEU A 40 -26.49 16.45 44.49
CA LEU A 40 -27.43 16.73 43.41
C LEU A 40 -26.89 16.22 42.07
N ILE A 41 -25.57 16.36 41.85
CA ILE A 41 -24.90 15.88 40.64
C ILE A 41 -24.92 14.35 40.57
N LEU A 42 -24.71 13.66 41.70
CA LEU A 42 -24.73 12.20 41.80
C LEU A 42 -26.14 11.59 41.64
N GLN A 43 -27.20 12.39 41.61
CA GLN A 43 -28.58 11.92 41.40
C GLN A 43 -28.91 11.67 39.92
N HIS A 44 -28.06 12.14 39.00
CA HIS A 44 -28.26 12.00 37.57
C HIS A 44 -27.57 10.74 37.03
N ASP A 45 -28.32 9.88 36.33
CA ASP A 45 -27.86 8.57 35.86
C ASP A 45 -27.18 8.57 34.48
N SER A 46 -27.15 9.71 33.78
CA SER A 46 -26.55 9.84 32.44
C SER A 46 -25.63 11.04 32.32
N LEU A 47 -24.57 10.90 31.51
CA LEU A 47 -23.63 11.99 31.22
C LEU A 47 -24.35 13.24 30.69
N GLU A 48 -25.35 13.04 29.82
CA GLU A 48 -26.13 14.13 29.24
C GLU A 48 -26.89 14.91 30.31
N SER A 49 -27.55 14.22 31.25
CA SER A 49 -28.30 14.86 32.34
C SER A 49 -27.37 15.55 33.35
N ILE A 50 -26.19 14.98 33.62
CA ILE A 50 -25.15 15.61 34.45
C ILE A 50 -24.64 16.89 33.79
N VAL A 51 -24.31 16.85 32.49
CA VAL A 51 -23.80 18.00 31.74
C VAL A 51 -24.87 19.08 31.62
N ASP A 52 -26.13 18.71 31.42
CA ASP A 52 -27.25 19.65 31.37
C ASP A 52 -27.46 20.33 32.73
N PHE A 53 -27.40 19.59 33.84
CA PHE A 53 -27.44 20.15 35.19
C PHE A 53 -26.29 21.13 35.45
N ILE A 54 -25.06 20.77 35.07
CA ILE A 54 -23.87 21.63 35.20
C ILE A 54 -24.00 22.90 34.35
N LYS A 55 -24.63 22.83 33.17
CA LYS A 55 -24.77 23.97 32.27
C LYS A 55 -25.94 24.90 32.61
N THR A 56 -27.08 24.35 33.02
CA THR A 56 -28.33 25.11 33.15
C THR A 56 -28.68 25.45 34.59
N THR A 57 -28.38 24.54 35.53
CA THR A 57 -28.87 24.64 36.91
C THR A 57 -27.76 25.16 37.82
N LEU A 58 -26.55 24.62 37.69
CA LEU A 58 -25.39 24.98 38.51
C LEU A 58 -25.02 26.48 38.49
N PRO A 59 -25.07 27.22 37.37
CA PRO A 59 -24.79 28.67 37.36
C PRO A 59 -25.83 29.49 38.15
N ASN A 60 -27.08 29.04 38.17
CA ASN A 60 -28.17 29.71 38.87
C ASN A 60 -28.08 29.50 40.39
N LEU A 61 -27.57 28.35 40.83
CA LEU A 61 -27.32 28.09 42.25
C LEU A 61 -26.04 28.80 42.74
N GLY A 62 -25.05 28.99 41.87
CA GLY A 62 -23.80 29.67 42.24
C GLY A 62 -23.97 31.16 42.55
N LEU A 63 -24.96 31.82 41.96
CA LEU A 63 -25.31 33.20 42.31
C LEU A 63 -25.85 33.33 43.75
N VAL A 64 -26.53 32.29 44.26
CA VAL A 64 -27.13 32.30 45.61
C VAL A 64 -26.09 31.93 46.68
N GLN A 65 -25.08 31.12 46.35
CA GLN A 65 -24.09 30.63 47.32
C GLN A 65 -22.86 31.53 47.49
N MET A 66 -22.52 32.35 46.49
CA MET A 66 -21.40 33.30 46.61
C MET A 66 -21.65 34.42 47.65
N GLU A 67 -22.91 34.66 48.03
CA GLU A 67 -23.28 35.63 49.08
C GLU A 67 -23.08 35.06 50.51
N GLU A 68 -23.09 33.73 50.68
CA GLU A 68 -22.91 33.05 51.99
C GLU A 68 -21.47 32.51 52.24
N ASP A 69 -20.66 32.28 51.20
CA ASP A 69 -19.34 31.60 51.30
C ASP A 69 -18.17 32.55 51.71
N HIS A 70 -18.48 33.76 52.20
CA HIS A 70 -17.50 34.74 52.74
C HIS A 70 -17.00 34.41 54.16
N GLN A 71 -17.15 33.17 54.64
CA GLN A 71 -16.55 32.76 55.91
C GLN A 71 -15.03 32.50 55.76
N PRO A 72 -14.16 33.17 56.55
CA PRO A 72 -12.69 33.08 56.42
C PRO A 72 -12.07 31.69 56.63
N GLY A 73 -12.85 30.69 57.08
CA GLY A 73 -12.40 29.33 57.38
C GLY A 73 -12.35 28.36 56.19
N ARG A 74 -12.94 28.72 55.02
CA ARG A 74 -12.90 27.91 53.80
C ARG A 74 -11.84 28.43 52.81
N ARG A 75 -10.66 28.77 53.34
CA ARG A 75 -9.51 29.20 52.54
C ARG A 75 -8.84 27.94 51.97
N MET A 76 -9.37 27.40 50.87
CA MET A 76 -8.68 26.36 50.11
C MET A 76 -7.36 26.96 49.59
N ASP A 77 -6.23 26.47 50.12
CA ASP A 77 -4.89 26.82 49.62
C ASP A 77 -4.62 26.00 48.37
N LEU A 78 -5.20 26.44 47.26
CA LEU A 78 -5.14 25.76 45.97
C LEU A 78 -3.84 26.04 45.21
N SER A 79 -3.09 27.09 45.57
CA SER A 79 -1.88 27.49 44.83
C SER A 79 -0.82 26.38 44.84
N ASN A 80 -0.52 25.82 46.01
CA ASN A 80 0.47 24.75 46.15
C ASN A 80 0.04 23.44 45.45
N GLN A 81 -1.26 23.13 45.49
CA GLN A 81 -1.82 21.93 44.86
C GLN A 81 -1.91 22.08 43.34
N LEU A 82 -2.29 23.26 42.84
CA LEU A 82 -2.34 23.55 41.40
C LEU A 82 -0.94 23.55 40.81
N GLN A 83 0.06 24.07 41.53
CA GLN A 83 1.46 24.01 41.13
C GLN A 83 1.99 22.57 41.12
N ALA A 84 1.58 21.72 42.06
CA ALA A 84 1.92 20.30 42.05
C ALA A 84 1.30 19.58 40.82
N TYR A 85 0.04 19.86 40.48
CA TYR A 85 -0.61 19.32 39.29
C TYR A 85 -0.01 19.87 37.98
N GLU A 86 0.43 21.12 37.97
CA GLU A 86 1.12 21.71 36.82
C GLU A 86 2.45 20.99 36.58
N VAL A 87 3.25 20.78 37.62
CA VAL A 87 4.50 20.02 37.53
C VAL A 87 4.22 18.57 37.11
N GLU A 88 3.23 17.90 37.70
CA GLU A 88 2.85 16.53 37.33
C GLU A 88 2.39 16.44 35.87
N TYR A 89 1.59 17.40 35.40
CA TYR A 89 1.19 17.49 34.00
C TYR A 89 2.39 17.58 33.07
N TYR A 90 3.36 18.45 33.38
CA TYR A 90 4.58 18.57 32.57
C TYR A 90 5.44 17.32 32.64
N VAL A 91 5.55 16.66 33.79
CA VAL A 91 6.28 15.39 33.93
C VAL A 91 5.61 14.29 33.10
N LEU A 92 4.28 14.15 33.16
CA LEU A 92 3.54 13.17 32.36
C LEU A 92 3.61 13.47 30.85
N GLN A 93 3.60 14.75 30.48
CA GLN A 93 3.77 15.18 29.10
C GLN A 93 5.18 14.87 28.60
N ASP A 94 6.19 15.13 29.43
CA ASP A 94 7.58 14.79 29.16
C ASP A 94 7.73 13.28 29.04
N GLU A 95 7.24 12.48 29.98
CA GLU A 95 7.26 11.01 29.90
C GLU A 95 6.53 10.45 28.65
N LEU A 96 5.43 11.06 28.20
CA LEU A 96 4.78 10.68 26.94
C LEU A 96 5.65 11.04 25.72
N CYS A 97 6.27 12.22 25.71
CA CYS A 97 7.12 12.72 24.62
C CYS A 97 8.48 12.01 24.57
N ASP A 98 9.07 11.75 25.73
CA ASP A 98 10.31 11.01 25.97
C ASP A 98 10.10 9.50 25.95
N THR A 99 8.96 9.01 25.43
CA THR A 99 8.95 7.63 24.95
C THR A 99 9.99 7.52 23.83
N PRO A 100 11.14 6.84 24.03
CA PRO A 100 12.15 6.69 22.99
C PRO A 100 11.59 5.94 21.77
N ALA A 101 10.42 5.32 21.93
CA ALA A 101 9.62 4.72 20.89
C ALA A 101 9.13 5.72 19.82
N HIS A 102 8.71 6.94 20.15
CA HIS A 102 8.15 7.88 19.15
C HIS A 102 9.23 8.48 18.24
N LEU A 103 10.38 8.88 18.81
CA LEU A 103 11.56 9.29 18.03
C LEU A 103 12.16 8.12 17.23
N ASN A 104 12.25 6.91 17.80
CA ASN A 104 12.65 5.71 17.04
C ASN A 104 11.64 5.36 15.95
N GLN A 105 10.35 5.58 16.18
CA GLN A 105 9.31 5.29 15.21
C GLN A 105 9.39 6.26 14.04
N SER A 106 9.58 7.55 14.28
CA SER A 106 9.82 8.55 13.23
C SER A 106 11.08 8.25 12.39
N GLN A 107 12.19 7.83 13.04
CA GLN A 107 13.39 7.40 12.32
C GLN A 107 13.17 6.12 11.52
N ARG A 108 12.45 5.14 12.09
CA ARG A 108 12.11 3.88 11.42
C ARG A 108 11.18 4.11 10.24
N THR A 109 10.18 4.98 10.36
CA THR A 109 9.30 5.35 9.25
C THR A 109 10.08 6.06 8.14
N ALA A 110 10.98 6.99 8.48
CA ALA A 110 11.83 7.64 7.49
C ALA A 110 12.80 6.64 6.80
N GLN A 111 13.32 5.66 7.53
CA GLN A 111 14.15 4.60 6.94
C GLN A 111 13.32 3.71 5.99
N LEU A 112 12.12 3.30 6.42
CA LEU A 112 11.21 2.51 5.59
C LEU A 112 10.82 3.28 4.32
N GLU A 113 10.52 4.57 4.41
CA GLU A 113 10.24 5.43 3.25
C GLU A 113 11.41 5.46 2.26
N ARG A 114 12.64 5.67 2.74
CA ARG A 114 13.83 5.64 1.87
C ARG A 114 14.02 4.29 1.19
N THR A 115 13.88 3.19 1.93
CA THR A 115 13.99 1.84 1.34
C THR A 115 12.88 1.57 0.34
N ASN A 116 11.65 2.01 0.62
CA ASN A 116 10.51 1.81 -0.25
C ASN A 116 10.63 2.66 -1.53
N GLN A 117 11.10 3.90 -1.42
CA GLN A 117 11.45 4.74 -2.58
C GLN A 117 12.54 4.08 -3.42
N SER A 118 13.61 3.57 -2.81
CA SER A 118 14.67 2.85 -3.52
C SER A 118 14.16 1.59 -4.21
N LEU A 119 13.31 0.79 -3.54
CA LEU A 119 12.69 -0.39 -4.14
C LEU A 119 11.74 -0.04 -5.28
N ARG A 120 10.97 1.06 -5.16
CA ARG A 120 10.12 1.56 -6.25
C ARG A 120 10.95 1.99 -7.46
N GLN A 121 12.07 2.67 -7.23
CA GLN A 121 12.99 3.05 -8.30
C GLN A 121 13.56 1.80 -8.99
N GLN A 122 14.06 0.82 -8.24
CA GLN A 122 14.56 -0.43 -8.80
C GLN A 122 13.49 -1.19 -9.60
N ASN A 123 12.25 -1.21 -9.12
CA ASN A 123 11.14 -1.81 -9.86
C ASN A 123 10.88 -1.06 -11.18
N LEU A 124 10.94 0.26 -11.18
CA LEU A 124 10.80 1.06 -12.39
C LEU A 124 11.92 0.74 -13.38
N ASP A 125 13.17 0.78 -12.94
CA ASP A 125 14.35 0.51 -13.78
C ASP A 125 14.29 -0.91 -14.38
N LEU A 126 13.88 -1.91 -13.59
CA LEU A 126 13.69 -3.29 -14.06
C LEU A 126 12.55 -3.42 -15.07
N LEU A 127 11.43 -2.71 -14.85
CA LEU A 127 10.32 -2.68 -15.80
C LEU A 127 10.74 -2.05 -17.13
N GLU A 128 11.53 -0.97 -17.09
CA GLU A 128 12.10 -0.34 -18.29
C GLU A 128 13.06 -1.28 -19.02
N GLU A 129 13.93 -2.00 -18.30
CA GLU A 129 14.85 -2.98 -18.90
C GLU A 129 14.08 -4.14 -19.56
N LEU A 130 13.06 -4.67 -18.88
CA LEU A 130 12.20 -5.70 -19.44
C LEU A 130 11.47 -5.21 -20.69
N GLN A 131 10.90 -4.01 -20.66
CA GLN A 131 10.23 -3.41 -21.81
C GLN A 131 11.21 -3.24 -22.99
N ALA A 132 12.41 -2.74 -22.75
CA ALA A 132 13.43 -2.59 -23.78
C ALA A 132 13.84 -3.94 -24.39
N ARG A 133 13.94 -4.99 -23.56
CA ARG A 133 14.24 -6.34 -24.02
C ARG A 133 13.11 -6.94 -24.84
N VAL A 134 11.85 -6.72 -24.43
CA VAL A 134 10.67 -7.12 -25.20
C VAL A 134 10.67 -6.43 -26.56
N CYS A 135 10.80 -5.10 -26.61
CA CYS A 135 10.83 -4.38 -27.89
C CYS A 135 11.96 -4.83 -28.81
N ARG A 136 13.14 -5.15 -28.25
CA ARG A 136 14.25 -5.72 -29.03
C ARG A 136 13.91 -7.08 -29.62
N LEU A 137 13.32 -7.97 -28.81
CA LEU A 137 12.92 -9.31 -29.26
C LEU A 137 11.81 -9.23 -30.31
N GLU A 138 10.82 -8.36 -30.11
CA GLU A 138 9.75 -8.09 -31.08
C GLU A 138 10.34 -7.65 -32.42
N GLY A 139 11.26 -6.68 -32.43
CA GLY A 139 11.93 -6.25 -33.65
C GLY A 139 12.78 -7.35 -34.32
N GLN A 140 13.41 -8.22 -33.53
CA GLN A 140 14.14 -9.38 -34.08
C GLN A 140 13.18 -10.41 -34.71
N VAL A 141 12.05 -10.69 -34.07
CA VAL A 141 11.02 -11.58 -34.61
C VAL A 141 10.41 -11.02 -35.89
N GLU A 142 10.10 -9.73 -35.92
CA GLU A 142 9.63 -9.05 -37.14
C GLU A 142 10.65 -9.11 -38.27
N GLY A 143 11.93 -8.87 -37.98
CA GLY A 143 13.00 -8.98 -38.98
C GLY A 143 13.16 -10.40 -39.52
N LEU A 144 13.09 -11.41 -38.65
CA LEU A 144 13.11 -12.82 -39.06
C LEU A 144 11.89 -13.19 -39.89
N ALA A 145 10.69 -12.71 -39.52
CA ALA A 145 9.46 -12.96 -40.27
C ALA A 145 9.51 -12.33 -41.68
N GLN A 146 10.07 -11.12 -41.81
CA GLN A 146 10.30 -10.48 -43.11
C GLN A 146 11.30 -11.27 -43.96
N SER A 147 12.41 -11.71 -43.36
CA SER A 147 13.38 -12.55 -44.05
C SER A 147 12.76 -13.87 -44.49
N GLU A 148 11.96 -14.52 -43.65
CA GLU A 148 11.27 -15.75 -43.98
C GLU A 148 10.30 -15.54 -45.15
N ALA A 149 9.54 -14.45 -45.15
CA ALA A 149 8.63 -14.11 -46.25
C ALA A 149 9.38 -13.95 -47.59
N LEU A 150 10.53 -13.25 -47.57
CA LEU A 150 11.37 -13.07 -48.75
C LEU A 150 11.98 -14.39 -49.25
N LEU A 151 12.46 -15.25 -48.34
CA LEU A 151 12.96 -16.57 -48.71
C LEU A 151 11.85 -17.44 -49.30
N ARG A 152 10.62 -17.39 -48.75
CA ARG A 152 9.47 -18.12 -49.29
C ARG A 152 9.13 -17.68 -50.71
N GLU A 153 9.16 -16.38 -50.99
CA GLU A 153 8.95 -15.84 -52.34
C GLU A 153 10.03 -16.34 -53.31
N GLN A 154 11.31 -16.28 -52.92
CA GLN A 154 12.40 -16.80 -53.75
C GLN A 154 12.28 -18.31 -54.02
N VAL A 155 11.87 -19.10 -53.02
CA VAL A 155 11.64 -20.54 -53.20
C VAL A 155 10.49 -20.77 -54.18
N PHE A 156 9.41 -20.00 -54.07
CA PHE A 156 8.28 -20.08 -54.99
C PHE A 156 8.71 -19.79 -56.43
N ASP A 157 9.47 -18.72 -56.67
CA ASP A 157 9.98 -18.36 -58.00
C ASP A 157 10.87 -19.48 -58.59
N LEU A 158 11.81 -20.01 -57.78
CA LEU A 158 12.69 -21.10 -58.19
C LEU A 158 11.92 -22.40 -58.49
N GLU A 159 10.86 -22.68 -57.72
CA GLU A 159 9.99 -23.83 -57.97
C GLU A 159 9.21 -23.67 -59.28
N GLU A 160 8.73 -22.46 -59.59
CA GLU A 160 8.08 -22.15 -60.87
C GLU A 160 9.05 -22.32 -62.04
N GLU A 161 10.26 -21.77 -61.96
CA GLU A 161 11.30 -21.95 -62.98
C GLU A 161 11.65 -23.43 -63.18
N ARG A 162 11.87 -24.18 -62.10
CA ARG A 162 12.15 -25.62 -62.15
C ARG A 162 11.02 -26.38 -62.83
N ASN A 163 9.77 -26.05 -62.53
CA ASN A 163 8.61 -26.65 -63.17
C ASN A 163 8.55 -26.31 -64.66
N GLY A 164 8.82 -25.06 -65.04
CA GLY A 164 8.93 -24.62 -66.43
C GLY A 164 10.00 -25.39 -67.20
N LEU A 165 11.21 -25.50 -66.65
CA LEU A 165 12.31 -26.27 -67.25
C LEU A 165 11.96 -27.75 -67.36
N ARG A 166 11.38 -28.35 -66.31
CA ARG A 166 10.96 -29.75 -66.33
C ARG A 166 9.93 -30.02 -67.42
N ASN A 167 8.96 -29.12 -67.58
CA ASN A 167 7.95 -29.20 -68.65
C ASN A 167 8.57 -29.05 -70.05
N ALA A 168 9.56 -28.17 -70.22
CA ALA A 168 10.27 -28.03 -71.48
C ALA A 168 11.07 -29.31 -71.82
N VAL A 169 11.76 -29.90 -70.84
CA VAL A 169 12.52 -31.15 -71.02
C VAL A 169 11.60 -32.32 -71.36
N THR A 170 10.47 -32.47 -70.66
CA THR A 170 9.50 -33.54 -70.98
C THR A 170 8.93 -33.35 -72.38
N HIS A 171 8.62 -32.11 -72.78
CA HIS A 171 8.16 -31.82 -74.13
C HIS A 171 9.21 -32.19 -75.19
N LEU A 172 10.47 -31.80 -75.00
CA LEU A 172 11.56 -32.19 -75.89
C LEU A 172 11.73 -33.72 -75.95
N HIS A 173 11.63 -34.41 -74.81
CA HIS A 173 11.70 -35.87 -74.76
C HIS A 173 10.54 -36.53 -75.54
N THR A 174 9.32 -36.00 -75.41
CA THR A 174 8.17 -36.48 -76.19
C THR A 174 8.36 -36.27 -77.71
N LEU A 175 8.93 -35.14 -78.12
CA LEU A 175 9.25 -34.87 -79.53
C LEU A 175 10.34 -35.81 -80.06
N LEU A 176 11.42 -36.02 -79.30
CA LEU A 176 12.50 -36.95 -79.64
C LEU A 176 11.99 -38.39 -79.78
N THR A 177 11.14 -38.80 -78.85
CA THR A 177 10.48 -40.11 -78.88
C THR A 177 9.58 -40.24 -80.12
N ALA A 178 8.83 -39.19 -80.47
CA ALA A 178 8.01 -39.14 -81.68
C ALA A 178 8.84 -39.22 -82.98
N LEU A 179 10.08 -38.71 -82.97
CA LEU A 179 11.05 -38.81 -84.06
C LEU A 179 11.81 -40.14 -84.09
N GLY A 180 11.49 -41.08 -83.19
CA GLY A 180 12.10 -42.42 -83.13
C GLY A 180 13.48 -42.46 -82.49
N ILE A 181 13.94 -41.38 -81.86
CA ILE A 181 15.23 -41.31 -81.17
C ILE A 181 15.00 -41.64 -79.69
N HIS A 182 15.31 -42.88 -79.30
CA HIS A 182 15.10 -43.39 -77.95
C HIS A 182 16.30 -42.98 -77.08
N THR A 183 16.24 -41.80 -76.45
CA THR A 183 17.24 -41.42 -75.44
C THR A 183 16.91 -42.13 -74.13
N HIS A 184 17.59 -43.24 -73.82
CA HIS A 184 17.41 -43.97 -72.58
C HIS A 184 18.07 -43.22 -71.41
N THR A 185 17.48 -42.12 -70.98
CA THR A 185 17.91 -41.41 -69.77
C THR A 185 17.26 -42.07 -68.56
N THR A 186 18.09 -42.69 -67.73
CA THR A 186 17.74 -43.43 -66.53
C THR A 186 16.82 -42.63 -65.61
N HIS A 187 15.68 -43.24 -65.31
CA HIS A 187 14.53 -42.73 -64.56
C HIS A 187 14.78 -42.66 -63.04
N GLY A 188 15.89 -42.09 -62.60
CA GLY A 188 16.23 -41.88 -61.19
C GLY A 188 16.31 -40.40 -60.86
N ASP A 189 15.68 -40.00 -59.76
CA ASP A 189 15.93 -38.74 -59.03
C ASP A 189 15.18 -37.48 -59.48
N PHE A 190 13.88 -37.62 -59.74
CA PHE A 190 12.97 -36.47 -59.78
C PHE A 190 11.69 -36.73 -58.97
N ASN A 191 11.85 -37.27 -57.76
CA ASN A 191 10.81 -37.28 -56.74
C ASN A 191 11.41 -36.86 -55.39
N LEU A 192 11.36 -35.56 -55.08
CA LEU A 192 11.29 -35.11 -53.70
C LEU A 192 9.84 -34.67 -53.49
N ASP A 193 9.04 -35.59 -52.94
CA ASP A 193 7.75 -35.25 -52.37
C ASP A 193 7.93 -34.38 -51.10
N PRO A 194 7.06 -33.38 -50.89
CA PRO A 194 7.02 -32.59 -49.67
C PRO A 194 6.29 -33.37 -48.56
N HIS A 195 6.57 -33.01 -47.31
CA HIS A 195 5.97 -33.52 -46.06
C HIS A 195 6.57 -34.81 -45.51
N THR A 196 7.39 -34.69 -44.46
CA THR A 196 7.23 -35.39 -43.16
C THR A 196 8.29 -34.85 -42.19
N HIS A 197 7.93 -33.92 -41.32
CA HIS A 197 8.64 -33.70 -40.06
C HIS A 197 7.62 -33.86 -38.93
N SER A 198 7.62 -35.04 -38.30
CA SER A 198 7.12 -35.21 -36.95
C SER A 198 7.93 -36.28 -36.21
N ALA A 199 8.47 -35.83 -35.08
CA ALA A 199 8.82 -36.55 -33.85
C ALA A 199 9.86 -37.68 -33.90
N ALA A 200 10.92 -37.54 -33.10
CA ALA A 200 11.00 -38.25 -31.82
C ALA A 200 12.25 -37.85 -31.01
N ASP A 201 11.99 -37.57 -29.73
CA ASP A 201 12.87 -37.76 -28.58
C ASP A 201 13.85 -38.93 -28.71
N THR A 202 15.11 -38.70 -28.31
CA THR A 202 15.87 -39.73 -27.59
C THR A 202 16.75 -39.07 -26.53
N ASP A 203 16.43 -39.43 -25.30
CA ASP A 203 17.11 -39.13 -24.06
C ASP A 203 18.27 -40.14 -23.84
N GLY A 204 19.37 -39.70 -23.21
CA GLY A 204 20.24 -40.58 -22.41
C GLY A 204 21.72 -40.75 -22.80
N PRO A 205 22.62 -41.00 -21.83
CA PRO A 205 23.86 -40.24 -21.65
C PRO A 205 25.15 -41.10 -21.75
N ARG A 206 26.32 -40.45 -21.86
CA ARG A 206 27.62 -41.09 -21.55
C ARG A 206 28.61 -40.16 -20.85
N ASP A 207 29.03 -40.65 -19.70
CA ASP A 207 30.11 -40.21 -18.82
C ASP A 207 31.50 -40.28 -19.44
N GLY A 208 32.45 -39.53 -18.84
CA GLY A 208 33.89 -39.80 -18.94
C GLY A 208 34.79 -38.55 -18.87
N GLN A 209 35.01 -37.93 -17.70
CA GLN A 209 36.23 -38.12 -16.86
C GLN A 209 37.47 -37.37 -17.44
N ARG A 210 37.94 -36.21 -16.93
CA ARG A 210 38.95 -35.96 -15.84
C ARG A 210 39.61 -34.60 -16.15
N ASP A 211 40.26 -33.80 -15.30
CA ASP A 211 40.80 -33.81 -13.93
C ASP A 211 40.99 -32.30 -13.58
N GLY A 212 40.39 -31.71 -12.53
CA GLY A 212 41.01 -31.41 -11.22
C GLY A 212 41.67 -30.01 -11.15
N PRO A 213 42.07 -29.48 -9.97
CA PRO A 213 41.36 -29.33 -8.69
C PRO A 213 41.41 -27.88 -8.14
N ARG A 214 40.60 -27.53 -7.12
CA ARG A 214 41.04 -26.87 -5.87
C ARG A 214 39.88 -26.38 -5.00
N ASP A 215 40.00 -26.75 -3.72
CA ASP A 215 39.71 -25.96 -2.51
C ASP A 215 38.30 -25.35 -2.43
N GLY A 216 37.34 -25.86 -1.65
CA GLY A 216 37.47 -26.28 -0.26
C GLY A 216 36.77 -25.25 0.63
N GLN A 217 35.50 -25.47 0.96
CA GLN A 217 34.96 -25.19 2.30
C GLN A 217 33.54 -25.73 2.39
N SER A 218 33.35 -26.70 3.28
CA SER A 218 32.04 -27.09 3.78
C SER A 218 31.51 -25.95 4.66
N VAL A 219 30.30 -25.48 4.36
CA VAL A 219 29.51 -24.67 5.30
C VAL A 219 28.09 -25.23 5.31
N ASP A 220 27.73 -25.72 6.49
CA ASP A 220 26.40 -26.18 6.88
C ASP A 220 25.29 -25.20 6.45
N VAL A 221 24.26 -25.74 5.81
CA VAL A 221 22.98 -25.05 5.61
C VAL A 221 22.06 -25.41 6.78
N PRO A 222 21.66 -24.47 7.65
CA PRO A 222 20.57 -24.72 8.57
C PRO A 222 19.24 -24.42 7.89
N THR A 223 18.39 -25.44 7.82
CA THR A 223 16.95 -25.34 7.58
C THR A 223 16.35 -24.31 8.54
N ARG A 224 15.91 -23.16 8.04
CA ARG A 224 15.16 -22.18 8.82
C ARG A 224 13.69 -22.23 8.41
N GLU A 225 12.91 -22.84 9.29
CA GLU A 225 11.46 -22.86 9.25
C GLU A 225 10.91 -21.42 9.16
N GLY A 226 10.06 -21.18 8.16
CA GLY A 226 9.33 -19.92 8.01
C GLY A 226 8.22 -19.81 9.06
N PRO A 227 7.88 -18.61 9.56
CA PRO A 227 6.77 -18.45 10.48
C PRO A 227 5.45 -18.67 9.75
N ARG A 228 4.62 -19.57 10.30
CA ARG A 228 3.23 -19.80 9.91
C ARG A 228 2.42 -18.51 10.11
N LEU A 229 1.96 -17.90 9.04
CA LEU A 229 0.96 -16.82 9.08
C LEU A 229 -0.39 -17.41 9.51
N GLY A 230 -0.66 -17.29 10.81
CA GLY A 230 -1.98 -17.45 11.38
C GLY A 230 -2.76 -16.14 11.33
N GLN A 231 -4.08 -16.29 11.19
CA GLN A 231 -5.14 -15.28 11.40
C GLN A 231 -5.27 -14.16 10.35
N ALA A 232 -6.09 -14.48 9.35
CA ALA A 232 -6.95 -13.52 8.68
C ALA A 232 -7.85 -12.82 9.71
N MET A 233 -7.68 -11.51 9.87
CA MET A 233 -8.58 -10.64 10.60
C MET A 233 -9.41 -9.85 9.58
N SER A 234 -10.71 -10.02 9.73
CA SER A 234 -11.84 -9.44 9.03
C SER A 234 -11.70 -7.95 8.68
N SER A 235 -11.97 -7.62 7.41
CA SER A 235 -12.23 -6.25 6.95
C SER A 235 -13.51 -5.69 7.57
N PRO A 236 -13.56 -4.44 8.04
CA PRO A 236 -14.82 -3.77 8.35
C PRO A 236 -15.46 -3.23 7.07
N LEU A 237 -16.76 -3.53 6.92
CA LEU A 237 -17.64 -3.03 5.86
C LEU A 237 -17.65 -1.49 5.80
N LEU A 238 -17.60 -0.97 4.57
CA LEU A 238 -18.01 0.41 4.23
C LEU A 238 -19.53 0.59 4.45
N PRO A 239 -20.02 1.74 4.94
CA PRO A 239 -21.45 2.01 5.04
C PRO A 239 -22.07 2.39 3.69
N HIS A 240 -23.22 1.79 3.38
CA HIS A 240 -24.08 2.15 2.25
C HIS A 240 -24.73 3.54 2.43
N PRO A 241 -24.98 4.30 1.35
CA PRO A 241 -25.70 5.57 1.43
C PRO A 241 -27.21 5.36 1.58
N LEU A 242 -27.79 6.17 2.47
CA LEU A 242 -29.21 6.29 2.79
C LEU A 242 -30.03 6.71 1.55
N ALA A 243 -31.03 5.90 1.18
CA ALA A 243 -32.10 6.33 0.29
C ALA A 243 -33.30 6.80 1.13
N LEU A 244 -33.60 8.10 1.03
CA LEU A 244 -34.88 8.70 1.43
C LEU A 244 -35.98 8.23 0.47
N PRO A 245 -37.21 7.93 0.95
CA PRO A 245 -38.37 7.92 0.08
C PRO A 245 -39.00 9.32 0.03
N GLU A 246 -39.02 9.92 -1.16
CA GLU A 246 -39.94 11.01 -1.49
C GLU A 246 -41.23 10.42 -2.08
N HIS A 247 -42.35 10.92 -1.56
CA HIS A 247 -43.74 10.94 -2.07
C HIS A 247 -44.52 9.65 -2.35
#